data_AF-A0A9E1JNP3-F1
#
_entry.id   AF-A0A9E1JNP3-F1
#
_cell.length_a   1.000
_cell.length_b   1.000
_cell.length_c   1.000
_cell.angle_alpha   90.00
_cell.angle_beta   90.00
_cell.angle_gamma   90.00
#
_symmetry.space_group_name_H-M   'P 1'
#
loop_
_entity.id
_entity.type
_entity.pdbx_description
1 polymer ?
#
loop_
_entity_poly.entity_id
_entity_poly.type
_entity_poly.pdbx_seq_one_letter_code
_entity_poly.pdbx_strand_id
1 'polypeptide(L)' 'MERFVFKELPQAGSIHQLGAIEQMKGYPLCFKVRFGSYRIGLKIEGDAIILEKALHRKDIYRHFP' A
#
# COMPACT_ATOMS: atom_id res chain seq x y z
N MET A 1 -8.16 7.56 -3.15
CA MET A 1 -6.82 7.00 -3.46
C MET A 1 -5.80 8.11 -3.63
N GLU A 2 -6.01 9.03 -4.57
CA GLU A 2 -5.10 10.17 -4.83
C GLU A 2 -4.74 10.97 -3.57
N ARG A 3 -5.74 11.41 -2.80
CA ARG A 3 -5.53 12.16 -1.55
C ARG A 3 -4.59 11.44 -0.57
N PHE A 4 -4.74 10.12 -0.44
CA PHE A 4 -3.89 9.34 0.45
C PHE A 4 -2.44 9.35 -0.02
N VAL A 5 -2.22 9.17 -1.33
CA VAL A 5 -0.86 9.09 -1.89
C VAL A 5 -0.14 10.43 -1.88
N PHE A 6 -0.83 11.52 -2.23
CA PHE A 6 -0.19 12.82 -2.44
C PHE A 6 -0.34 13.78 -1.25
N LYS A 7 -1.22 13.51 -0.29
CA LYS A 7 -1.39 14.36 0.89
C LYS A 7 -1.09 13.63 2.20
N GLU A 8 -1.68 12.46 2.40
CA GLU A 8 -1.57 11.76 3.69
C GLU A 8 -0.22 11.08 3.87
N LEU A 9 0.26 10.33 2.86
CA LEU A 9 1.58 9.67 2.92
C LEU A 9 2.74 10.65 3.16
N PRO A 10 2.85 11.79 2.42
CA PRO A 10 3.96 12.72 2.63
C PRO A 10 3.89 13.49 3.95
N GLN A 11 2.69 13.63 4.53
CA GLN A 11 2.51 14.31 5.83
C GLN A 11 2.57 13.37 7.03
N ALA A 12 2.43 12.06 6.81
CA ALA A 12 2.51 11.08 7.86
C ALA A 12 3.98 10.85 8.24
N GLY A 13 4.30 11.01 9.53
CA GLY A 13 5.62 10.67 10.05
C GLY A 13 5.91 9.16 10.07
N SER A 14 4.86 8.34 9.92
CA SER A 14 5.00 6.89 9.77
C SER A 14 3.76 6.30 9.09
N ILE A 15 3.96 5.30 8.24
CA ILE A 15 2.87 4.53 7.63
C ILE A 15 1.94 3.86 8.66
N HIS A 16 2.44 3.56 9.86
CA HIS A 16 1.62 2.92 10.90
C HIS A 16 0.52 3.83 11.45
N GLN A 17 0.69 5.16 11.32
CA GLN A 17 -0.31 6.13 11.75
C GLN A 17 -1.51 6.21 10.80
N LEU A 18 -1.35 5.76 9.55
CA LEU A 18 -2.36 5.89 8.52
C LEU A 18 -3.54 4.91 8.67
N GLY A 19 -3.49 3.96 9.61
CA GLY A 19 -4.59 3.08 10.04
C GLY A 19 -5.15 2.09 8.99
N ALA A 20 -5.03 2.42 7.70
CA ALA A 20 -5.50 1.65 6.55
C ALA A 20 -4.40 0.76 5.93
N ILE A 21 -3.21 0.75 6.53
CA ILE A 21 -2.03 0.01 6.07
C ILE A 21 -1.92 -1.32 6.84
N GLU A 22 -1.94 -2.44 6.11
CA GLU A 22 -1.70 -3.78 6.66
C GLU A 22 -0.34 -4.32 6.18
N GLN A 23 0.48 -4.82 7.10
CA GLN A 23 1.73 -5.51 6.74
C GLN A 23 1.44 -6.87 6.09
N MET A 24 2.23 -7.24 5.08
CA MET A 24 2.12 -8.55 4.42
C MET A 24 2.83 -9.63 5.23
N LYS A 25 2.17 -10.76 5.49
CA LYS A 25 2.78 -11.90 6.18
C LYS A 25 3.95 -12.45 5.34
N GLY A 26 5.10 -12.65 5.98
CA GLY A 26 6.32 -13.14 5.34
C GLY A 26 7.15 -12.05 4.62
N TYR A 27 6.63 -10.83 4.50
CA TYR A 27 7.32 -9.72 3.85
C TYR A 27 7.31 -8.49 4.77
N PRO A 28 8.28 -8.36 5.69
CA PRO A 28 8.22 -7.37 6.75
C PRO A 28 8.28 -5.92 6.25
N LEU A 29 8.87 -5.69 5.08
CA LEU A 29 8.97 -4.37 4.44
C LEU A 29 7.85 -4.11 3.43
N CYS A 30 6.95 -5.07 3.20
CA CYS A 30 5.85 -4.93 2.26
C CYS A 30 4.53 -4.74 2.99
N PHE A 31 3.75 -3.79 2.50
CA PHE A 31 2.49 -3.38 3.07
C PHE A 31 1.43 -3.31 1.98
N LYS A 32 0.17 -3.43 2.38
CA LYS A 32 -0.97 -3.27 1.48
C LYS A 32 -1.98 -2.29 2.09
N VAL A 33 -2.57 -1.48 1.23
CA VAL A 33 -3.67 -0.58 1.60
C VAL A 33 -4.92 -0.97 0.83
N ARG A 34 -6.06 -0.92 1.51
CA ARG A 34 -7.36 -1.21 0.92
C ARG A 34 -8.12 0.10 0.68
N PHE A 35 -8.45 0.37 -0.59
CA PHE A 35 -9.34 1.47 -0.99
C PHE A 35 -10.58 0.89 -1.67
N GLY A 36 -11.55 0.45 -0.87
CA GLY A 36 -12.76 -0.20 -1.39
C GLY A 36 -12.41 -1.42 -2.24
N SER A 37 -12.63 -1.32 -3.56
CA SER A 37 -12.26 -2.40 -4.48
C SER A 37 -10.81 -2.36 -4.98
N TYR A 38 -10.05 -1.32 -4.70
CA TYR A 38 -8.64 -1.22 -5.07
C TYR A 38 -7.73 -1.64 -3.91
N ARG A 39 -6.58 -2.20 -4.25
CA ARG A 39 -5.49 -2.47 -3.31
C ARG A 39 -4.21 -1.83 -3.84
N ILE A 40 -3.49 -1.16 -2.95
CA ILE A 40 -2.17 -0.63 -3.24
C ILE A 40 -1.14 -1.49 -2.51
N GLY A 41 -0.13 -1.95 -3.21
CA GLY A 41 1.09 -2.53 -2.64
C GLY A 41 2.12 -1.43 -2.40
N LEU A 42 2.66 -1.37 -1.18
CA LEU A 42 3.72 -0.46 -0.80
C LEU A 42 4.91 -1.26 -0.29
N LYS A 43 6.10 -0.74 -0.52
CA LYS A 43 7.35 -1.28 0.00
C LYS A 43 8.13 -0.16 0.65
N ILE A 44 8.68 -0.43 1.83
CA ILE A 44 9.61 0.49 2.50
C ILE A 44 11.03 0.05 2.19
N GLU A 45 11.82 0.96 1.64
CA GLU A 45 13.25 0.79 1.40
C GLU A 45 14.01 1.96 2.00
N GLY A 46 14.64 1.73 3.15
CA GLY A 46 15.33 2.80 3.88
C GLY A 46 14.37 3.91 4.29
N ASP A 47 14.61 5.12 3.77
CA ASP A 47 13.80 6.32 4.01
C ASP A 47 12.78 6.59 2.88
N ALA A 48 12.67 5.67 1.91
CA ALA A 48 11.76 5.79 0.78
C ALA A 48 10.56 4.84 0.89
N ILE A 49 9.41 5.33 0.46
CA ILE A 49 8.19 4.54 0.27
C ILE A 49 7.97 4.35 -1.23
N ILE A 50 7.99 3.10 -1.67
CA ILE A 50 7.77 2.72 -3.07
C ILE A 50 6.36 2.18 -3.21
N LEU A 51 5.56 2.79 -4.09
CA LEU A 51 4.25 2.27 -4.48
C LEU A 51 4.43 1.32 -5.66
N GLU A 52 4.42 0.01 -5.39
CA GLU A 52 4.69 -0.99 -6.44
C GLU A 52 3.50 -1.20 -7.37
N LYS A 53 2.27 -1.27 -6.82
CA LYS A 53 1.07 -1.64 -7.57
C LYS A 53 -0.15 -0.92 -7.02
N ALA A 54 -1.03 -0.46 -7.91
CA ALA A 54 -2.37 0.00 -7.57
C ALA A 54 -3.37 -0.74 -8.46
N LEU A 55 -3.92 -1.84 -7.97
CA LEU A 55 -4.74 -2.75 -8.78
C LEU A 55 -6.14 -2.86 -8.20
N HIS A 56 -7.12 -3.03 -9.10
CA HIS A 56 -8.46 -3.41 -8.68
C HIS A 56 -8.45 -4.88 -8.21
N ARG A 57 -9.32 -5.22 -7.25
CA ARG A 57 -9.37 -6.56 -6.62
C ARG A 57 -9.48 -7.69 -7.62
N LYS A 58 -10.26 -7.46 -8.69
CA LYS A 58 -10.52 -8.45 -9.74
C LYS A 58 -9.25 -8.76 -10.55
N ASP A 59 -8.39 -7.76 -10.74
CA ASP A 59 -7.16 -7.92 -11.51
C ASP A 59 -6.07 -8.63 -10.69
N ILE A 60 -6.11 -8.51 -9.36
CA ILE A 60 -5.18 -9.25 -8.49
C ILE A 60 -5.38 -10.76 -8.62
N TYR A 61 -6.63 -11.22 -8.74
CA TYR A 61 -6.93 -12.63 -8.95
C TYR A 61 -6.60 -13.13 -10.36
N ARG A 62 -6.40 -12.25 -11.36
CA ARG A 62 -5.96 -12.67 -12.70
C ARG A 62 -4.49 -13.11 -12.75
N HIS A 63 -3.70 -12.71 -11.76
CA HIS A 63 -2.27 -13.00 -11.72
C HIS A 63 -1.91 -14.11 -10.72
N PHE A 64 -2.90 -14.69 -10.04
CA PHE A 64 -2.72 -15.85 -9.16
C PHE A 64 -3.36 -17.08 -9.82
N PRO A 65 -2.59 -18.13 -10.17
CA PRO A 65 -3.16 -19.41 -10.57
C PRO A 65 -3.91 -20.09 -9.40
#